data_AF-A0A2D0KIG6-F1
#
_entry.id   AF-A0A2D0KIG6-F1
#
_cell.length_a   1.000
_cell.length_b   1.000
_cell.length_c   1.000
_cell.angle_alpha   90.00
_cell.angle_beta   90.00
_cell.angle_gamma   90.00
#
_symmetry.space_group_name_H-M   'P 1'
#
loop_
_entity.id
_entity.type
_entity.pdbx_description
1 polymer ?
#
loop_
_entity_poly.entity_id
_entity_poly.type
_entity_poly.pdbx_seq_one_letter_code
_entity_poly.pdbx_strand_id
1 'polypeptide(L)'
;MGIKAQSSAHTKWLCKYHIVFSPKYRRKVIFNNIRSSVGEILRDLCKYKGVEIIEGHLMPDHVHMLVSIPPKLSVSSFMGYLKGKSSLMIFDRHANLKYKFGNRKFWAEGFYVSTVGLNEATIQKYIREQEKSDLISDKLSSKEHVDPFKG
;
A
#
# COMPACT_ATOMS: atom_id res chain seq x y z
N MET A 1 0.16 -11.44 -17.61
CA MET A 1 1.17 -11.36 -16.53
C MET A 1 0.53 -11.85 -15.24
N GLY A 2 1.00 -12.96 -14.67
CA GLY A 2 0.41 -13.53 -13.45
C GLY A 2 0.66 -12.65 -12.22
N ILE A 3 -0.38 -12.46 -11.41
CA ILE A 3 -0.28 -11.75 -10.13
C ILE A 3 0.46 -12.64 -9.14
N LYS A 4 1.70 -12.28 -8.77
CA LYS A 4 2.51 -13.01 -7.80
C LYS A 4 2.17 -12.56 -6.38
N ALA A 5 1.62 -13.47 -5.56
CA ALA A 5 1.35 -13.23 -4.14
C ALA A 5 2.65 -13.28 -3.32
N GLN A 6 2.72 -12.48 -2.25
CA GLN A 6 3.80 -12.53 -1.27
C GLN A 6 3.46 -13.55 -0.17
N SER A 7 4.49 -14.10 0.49
CA SER A 7 4.32 -15.12 1.54
C SER A 7 5.11 -14.78 2.81
N SER A 8 4.51 -15.09 3.95
CA SER A 8 5.12 -15.19 5.27
C SER A 8 4.87 -16.60 5.83
N ALA A 9 5.37 -16.90 7.03
CA ALA A 9 5.36 -18.25 7.61
C ALA A 9 3.98 -18.94 7.56
N HIS A 10 2.90 -18.18 7.79
CA HIS A 10 1.53 -18.71 7.85
C HIS A 10 0.55 -17.92 6.97
N THR A 11 1.02 -17.07 6.06
CA THR A 11 0.13 -16.13 5.35
C THR A 11 0.63 -15.87 3.94
N LYS A 12 -0.26 -16.04 2.96
CA LYS A 12 -0.08 -15.52 1.60
C LYS A 12 -0.94 -14.28 1.43
N TRP A 13 -0.40 -13.23 0.81
CA TRP A 13 -1.10 -11.96 0.71
C TRP A 13 -0.73 -11.18 -0.56
N LEU A 14 -1.65 -10.33 -0.97
CA LEU A 14 -1.50 -9.39 -2.07
C LEU A 14 -2.18 -8.08 -1.67
N CYS A 15 -1.45 -7.21 -1.00
CA CYS A 15 -1.97 -5.97 -0.44
C CYS A 15 -1.31 -4.79 -1.16
N LYS A 16 -1.77 -4.52 -2.38
CA LYS A 16 -1.31 -3.37 -3.16
C LYS A 16 -2.28 -2.22 -3.02
N TYR A 17 -1.74 -1.01 -2.89
CA TYR A 17 -2.49 0.21 -2.72
C TYR A 17 -1.97 1.28 -3.67
N HIS A 18 -2.90 1.95 -4.34
CA HIS A 18 -2.64 3.22 -5.00
C HIS A 18 -2.94 4.33 -4.01
N ILE A 19 -1.93 5.14 -3.70
CA ILE A 19 -1.99 6.20 -2.70
C ILE A 19 -1.65 7.52 -3.39
N VAL A 20 -2.43 8.55 -3.08
CA VAL A 20 -2.19 9.93 -3.52
C VAL A 20 -2.23 10.90 -2.34
N PHE A 21 -1.22 11.75 -2.23
CA PHE A 21 -1.17 12.81 -1.22
C PHE A 21 -0.39 14.02 -1.72
N SER A 22 -0.69 15.20 -1.17
CA SER A 22 -0.16 16.47 -1.68
C SER A 22 0.46 17.34 -0.60
N PRO A 23 1.46 18.19 -0.94
CA PRO A 23 1.96 19.22 -0.05
C PRO A 23 0.86 20.21 0.32
N LYS A 24 0.95 20.79 1.51
CA LYS A 24 -0.04 21.73 2.02
C LYS A 24 0.06 23.09 1.33
N TYR A 25 -1.03 23.53 0.68
CA TYR A 25 -1.23 24.89 0.14
C TYR A 25 -0.01 25.41 -0.67
N ARG A 26 0.54 26.56 -0.25
CA ARG A 26 1.67 27.28 -0.86
C ARG A 26 2.99 26.49 -0.89
N ARG A 27 3.06 25.31 -0.27
CA ARG A 27 4.25 24.44 -0.32
C ARG A 27 4.39 23.68 -1.63
N LYS A 28 3.37 23.65 -2.50
CA LYS A 28 3.42 23.02 -3.84
C LYS A 28 4.57 23.58 -4.70
N VAL A 29 4.77 24.90 -4.67
CA VAL A 29 5.84 25.57 -5.44
C VAL A 29 7.22 25.06 -5.03
N ILE A 30 7.45 24.97 -3.72
CA ILE A 30 8.74 24.53 -3.18
C ILE A 30 8.90 23.03 -3.35
N PHE A 31 7.82 22.26 -3.15
CA PHE A 31 7.82 20.82 -3.36
C PHE A 31 8.38 20.48 -4.74
N ASN A 32 7.93 21.17 -5.80
CA ASN A 32 8.43 21.00 -7.15
C ASN A 32 9.97 21.12 -7.26
N ASN A 33 10.57 22.04 -6.50
CA ASN A 33 12.02 22.29 -6.48
C ASN A 33 12.80 21.25 -5.67
N ILE A 34 12.17 20.61 -4.67
CA ILE A 34 12.83 19.62 -3.79
C ILE A 34 12.40 18.18 -4.06
N ARG A 35 11.68 17.91 -5.16
CA ARG A 35 11.10 16.58 -5.47
C ARG A 35 12.11 15.45 -5.39
N SER A 36 13.32 15.62 -5.94
CA SER A 36 14.35 14.58 -5.88
C SER A 36 14.66 14.16 -4.44
N SER A 37 14.92 15.14 -3.58
CA SER A 37 15.19 14.92 -2.16
C SER A 37 13.97 14.34 -1.43
N VAL A 38 12.76 14.74 -1.77
CA VAL A 38 11.54 14.15 -1.17
C VAL A 38 11.40 12.69 -1.59
N GLY A 39 11.68 12.37 -2.85
CA GLY A 39 11.67 11.00 -3.36
C GLY A 39 12.62 10.07 -2.63
N GLU A 40 13.84 10.53 -2.33
CA GLU A 40 14.81 9.79 -1.50
C GLU A 40 14.25 9.51 -0.11
N ILE A 41 13.77 10.55 0.58
CA ILE A 41 13.18 10.44 1.93
C ILE A 41 12.02 9.44 1.93
N LEU A 42 11.12 9.50 0.95
CA LEU A 42 9.99 8.57 0.87
C LEU A 42 10.45 7.13 0.63
N ARG A 43 11.45 6.90 -0.24
CA ARG A 43 12.03 5.58 -0.49
C ARG A 43 12.64 4.98 0.78
N ASP A 44 13.43 5.76 1.51
CA ASP A 44 14.07 5.32 2.76
C ASP A 44 13.03 4.94 3.81
N LEU A 45 12.00 5.79 4.00
CA LEU A 45 10.93 5.54 4.96
C LEU A 45 10.09 4.30 4.60
N CYS A 46 9.84 4.06 3.32
CA CYS A 46 9.16 2.84 2.87
C CYS A 46 10.03 1.60 3.18
N LYS A 47 11.33 1.65 2.86
CA LYS A 47 12.29 0.60 3.17
C LYS A 47 12.34 0.28 4.67
N TYR A 48 12.37 1.29 5.55
CA TYR A 48 12.37 1.10 7.00
C TYR A 48 11.09 0.43 7.54
N LYS A 49 9.96 0.56 6.84
CA LYS A 49 8.71 -0.11 7.20
C LYS A 49 8.49 -1.44 6.48
N GLY A 50 9.43 -1.87 5.63
CA GLY A 50 9.27 -3.05 4.80
C GLY A 50 8.10 -2.90 3.81
N VAL A 51 7.81 -1.67 3.38
CA VAL A 51 6.83 -1.37 2.33
C VAL A 51 7.57 -1.29 1.01
N GLU A 52 7.12 -2.09 0.05
CA GLU A 52 7.69 -2.12 -1.29
C GLU A 52 7.02 -1.05 -2.15
N ILE A 53 7.82 -0.20 -2.79
CA ILE A 53 7.33 0.72 -3.82
C ILE A 53 7.42 0.00 -5.15
N ILE A 54 6.27 -0.33 -5.74
CA ILE A 54 6.18 -0.97 -7.06
C ILE A 54 6.39 0.08 -8.13
N GLU A 55 5.70 1.22 -7.99
CA GLU A 55 5.85 2.37 -8.88
C GLU A 55 5.53 3.65 -8.12
N GLY A 56 6.17 4.75 -8.49
CA GLY A 56 5.92 6.04 -7.85
C GLY A 56 6.29 7.20 -8.76
N HIS A 57 5.45 8.23 -8.75
CA HIS A 57 5.65 9.44 -9.53
C HIS A 57 5.42 10.68 -8.66
N LEU A 58 6.37 11.61 -8.69
CA LEU A 58 6.28 12.89 -8.00
C LEU A 58 5.82 13.98 -8.99
N MET A 59 4.51 14.22 -9.02
CA MET A 59 3.93 15.31 -9.81
C MET A 59 4.35 16.66 -9.22
N PRO A 60 4.22 17.79 -9.94
CA PRO A 60 4.60 19.10 -9.41
C PRO A 60 3.89 19.50 -8.12
N ASP A 61 2.69 18.97 -7.87
CA ASP A 61 1.85 19.37 -6.74
C ASP A 61 1.26 18.22 -5.91
N HIS A 62 1.57 16.97 -6.23
CA HIS A 62 1.16 15.78 -5.48
C HIS A 62 2.05 14.56 -5.77
N VAL A 63 1.86 13.50 -5.00
CA VAL A 63 2.61 12.25 -5.08
C VAL A 63 1.66 11.12 -5.44
N HIS A 64 1.99 10.33 -6.45
CA HIS A 64 1.37 9.05 -6.77
C HIS A 64 2.29 7.92 -6.37
N MET A 65 1.77 6.94 -5.63
CA MET A 65 2.52 5.74 -5.26
C MET A 65 1.65 4.50 -5.41
N LEU A 66 2.19 3.48 -6.09
CA LEU A 66 1.71 2.11 -6.03
C LEU A 66 2.63 1.33 -5.10
N VAL A 67 2.11 0.92 -3.95
CA VAL A 67 2.89 0.27 -2.88
C VAL A 67 2.29 -1.08 -2.49
N SER A 68 3.16 -2.03 -2.10
CA SER A 68 2.78 -3.25 -1.41
C SER A 68 3.00 -3.07 0.09
N ILE A 69 1.91 -3.04 0.87
CA ILE A 69 1.97 -2.84 2.33
C ILE A 69 1.71 -4.18 3.02
N PRO A 70 2.62 -4.66 3.90
CA PRO A 70 2.38 -5.89 4.66
C PRO A 70 1.07 -5.83 5.47
N PRO A 71 0.28 -6.92 5.54
CA PRO A 71 -1.04 -6.92 6.19
C PRO A 71 -1.00 -6.61 7.69
N LYS A 72 0.16 -6.77 8.34
CA LYS A 72 0.39 -6.37 9.73
C LYS A 72 0.42 -4.84 9.95
N LEU A 73 0.54 -4.05 8.88
CA LEU A 73 0.53 -2.60 8.90
C LEU A 73 -0.79 -2.09 8.32
N SER A 74 -1.54 -1.31 9.09
CA SER A 74 -2.68 -0.58 8.53
C SER A 74 -2.20 0.54 7.62
N VAL A 75 -2.93 0.76 6.52
CA VAL A 75 -2.64 1.84 5.57
C VAL A 75 -2.64 3.20 6.27
N SER A 76 -3.59 3.45 7.18
CA SER A 76 -3.68 4.70 7.93
C SER A 76 -2.46 4.95 8.82
N SER A 77 -2.00 3.92 9.54
CA SER A 77 -0.79 4.00 10.38
C SER A 77 0.46 4.24 9.54
N PHE A 78 0.60 3.52 8.42
CA PHE A 78 1.70 3.73 7.49
C PHE A 78 1.71 5.16 6.93
N MET A 79 0.56 5.70 6.51
CA MET A 79 0.48 7.06 5.99
C MET A 79 0.73 8.13 7.04
N GLY A 80 0.30 7.92 8.28
CA GLY A 80 0.64 8.78 9.41
C GLY A 80 2.15 8.83 9.64
N TYR A 81 2.81 7.67 9.64
CA TYR A 81 4.27 7.56 9.75
C TYR A 81 4.98 8.23 8.56
N LEU A 82 4.59 7.89 7.32
CA LEU A 82 5.25 8.34 6.10
C LEU A 82 5.18 9.86 5.99
N LYS A 83 3.99 10.46 6.12
CA LYS A 83 3.80 11.92 6.04
C LYS A 83 4.43 12.65 7.22
N GLY A 84 4.33 12.09 8.43
CA GLY A 84 4.91 12.68 9.64
C GLY A 84 6.43 12.73 9.59
N LYS A 85 7.09 11.57 9.39
CA LYS A 85 8.55 11.48 9.37
C LYS A 85 9.15 12.18 8.16
N SER A 86 8.54 12.08 6.98
CA SER A 86 9.02 12.82 5.81
C SER A 86 8.94 14.33 6.01
N SER A 87 7.88 14.85 6.66
CA SER A 87 7.80 16.29 6.97
C SER A 87 9.00 16.73 7.80
N LEU A 88 9.34 15.99 8.87
CA LEU A 88 10.49 16.29 9.72
C LEU A 88 11.80 16.27 8.93
N MET A 89 12.07 15.19 8.19
CA MET A 89 13.29 15.04 7.38
C MET A 89 13.41 16.11 6.29
N ILE A 90 12.30 16.54 5.68
CA ILE A 90 12.28 17.63 4.71
C ILE A 90 12.71 18.95 5.39
N PHE A 91 12.15 19.28 6.55
CA PHE A 91 12.52 20.52 7.26
C PHE A 91 13.95 20.50 7.79
N ASP A 92 14.46 19.33 8.18
CA ASP A 92 15.84 19.19 8.65
C ASP A 92 16.84 19.30 7.49
N ARG A 93 16.58 18.65 6.35
CA ARG A 93 17.45 18.70 5.16
C ARG A 93 17.38 20.04 4.43
N HIS A 94 16.22 20.71 4.46
CA HIS A 94 15.97 22.00 3.81
C HIS A 94 15.71 23.09 4.85
N ALA A 95 16.73 23.42 5.66
CA ALA A 95 16.63 24.32 6.81
C ALA A 95 15.95 25.67 6.50
N ASN A 96 16.16 26.21 5.30
CA ASN A 96 15.53 27.46 4.85
C ASN A 96 13.98 27.41 4.85
N LEU A 97 13.39 26.21 4.74
CA LEU A 97 11.93 26.04 4.78
C LEU A 97 11.37 26.21 6.19
N LYS A 98 12.16 25.90 7.22
CA LYS A 98 11.73 26.03 8.63
C LYS A 98 11.42 27.49 8.98
N TYR A 99 12.23 28.42 8.49
CA TYR A 99 12.01 29.86 8.70
C TYR A 99 10.85 30.40 7.88
N LYS A 100 10.64 29.88 6.65
CA LYS A 100 9.51 30.29 5.79
C LYS A 100 8.16 29.74 6.24
N PHE A 101 8.12 28.60 6.91
CA PHE A 101 6.89 27.95 7.36
C PHE A 101 6.96 27.64 8.85
N GLY A 102 6.35 28.52 9.65
CA GLY A 102 6.36 28.42 11.12
C GLY A 102 5.74 27.16 11.72
N ASN A 103 5.06 26.30 10.93
CA ASN A 103 4.65 24.95 11.34
C ASN A 103 5.40 23.86 10.56
N ARG A 104 5.83 22.80 11.26
CA ARG A 104 6.55 21.65 10.67
C ARG A 104 5.64 20.63 9.95
N LYS A 105 4.48 21.07 9.45
CA LYS A 105 3.51 20.20 8.76
C LYS A 105 3.68 20.33 7.25
N PHE A 106 4.41 19.47 6.54
CA PHE A 106 4.64 19.68 5.10
C PHE A 106 3.43 19.31 4.23
N TRP A 107 2.76 18.20 4.54
CA TRP A 107 1.68 17.64 3.75
C TRP A 107 0.29 18.13 4.16
N ALA A 108 -0.68 18.04 3.25
CA ALA A 108 -2.11 18.14 3.56
C ALA A 108 -2.51 17.05 4.56
N GLU A 109 -3.61 17.23 5.30
CA GLU A 109 -4.02 16.30 6.35
C GLU A 109 -4.55 14.99 5.77
N GLY A 110 -5.41 15.07 4.76
CA GLY A 110 -5.93 13.91 4.05
C GLY A 110 -4.93 13.25 3.09
N PHE A 111 -5.32 12.07 2.62
CA PHE A 111 -4.72 11.36 1.49
C PHE A 111 -5.82 10.51 0.83
N TYR A 112 -5.67 10.21 -0.44
CA TYR A 112 -6.51 9.26 -1.15
C TYR A 112 -5.83 7.89 -1.13
N VAL A 113 -6.64 6.83 -1.02
CA VAL A 113 -6.18 5.45 -1.19
C VAL A 113 -7.24 4.61 -1.90
N SER A 114 -6.79 3.78 -2.83
CA SER A 114 -7.57 2.69 -3.41
C SER A 114 -6.77 1.39 -3.36
N THR A 115 -7.47 0.27 -3.19
CA THR A 115 -6.87 -1.06 -3.33
C THR A 115 -6.64 -1.36 -4.81
N VAL A 116 -5.48 -1.94 -5.12
CA VAL A 116 -5.17 -2.44 -6.45
C VAL A 116 -5.11 -3.96 -6.36
N GLY A 117 -6.01 -4.64 -7.06
CA GLY A 117 -6.19 -6.08 -6.90
C GLY A 117 -6.83 -6.75 -8.11
N LEU A 118 -7.20 -8.01 -7.91
CA LEU A 118 -8.00 -8.75 -8.87
C LEU A 118 -9.34 -8.01 -9.09
N ASN A 119 -9.86 -8.13 -10.31
CA ASN A 119 -11.17 -7.58 -10.64
C ASN A 119 -12.23 -8.15 -9.67
N GLU A 120 -13.02 -7.28 -9.07
CA GLU A 120 -14.05 -7.63 -8.11
C GLU A 120 -15.01 -8.70 -8.67
N ALA A 121 -15.44 -8.55 -9.92
CA ALA A 121 -16.32 -9.51 -10.59
C ALA A 121 -15.66 -10.88 -10.73
N THR A 122 -14.34 -10.93 -10.97
CA THR A 122 -13.58 -12.18 -11.02
C THR A 122 -13.52 -12.85 -9.65
N ILE A 123 -13.27 -12.09 -8.58
CA ILE A 123 -13.26 -12.64 -7.21
C ILE A 123 -14.66 -13.16 -6.84
N GLN A 124 -15.71 -12.38 -7.10
CA GLN A 124 -17.09 -12.78 -6.80
C GLN A 124 -17.49 -14.06 -7.56
N LYS A 125 -17.12 -14.15 -8.85
CA LYS A 125 -17.34 -15.36 -9.65
C LYS A 125 -16.61 -16.55 -9.04
N TYR A 126 -15.33 -16.39 -8.73
CA TYR A 126 -14.51 -17.43 -8.11
C TYR A 126 -15.13 -17.95 -6.80
N ILE A 127 -15.60 -17.06 -5.92
CA ILE A 127 -16.26 -17.45 -4.65
C ILE A 127 -17.54 -18.27 -4.91
N ARG A 128 -18.39 -17.86 -5.86
CA ARG A 128 -19.64 -18.58 -6.18
C ARG A 128 -19.39 -19.96 -6.80
N GLU A 129 -18.28 -20.11 -7.50
CA GLU A 129 -17.92 -21.35 -8.18
C GLU A 129 -17.05 -22.28 -7.32
N GLN A 130 -16.46 -21.76 -6.23
CA GLN A 130 -15.61 -22.49 -5.29
C GLN A 130 -16.28 -23.76 -4.75
N GLU A 131 -17.50 -23.65 -4.21
CA GLU A 131 -18.22 -24.80 -3.63
C GLU A 131 -18.46 -25.92 -4.65
N LYS A 132 -18.73 -25.57 -5.92
CA LYS A 132 -18.93 -26.55 -6.98
C LYS A 132 -17.64 -27.27 -7.34
N SER A 133 -16.52 -26.55 -7.37
CA SER A 133 -15.21 -27.12 -7.65
C SER A 133 -14.72 -28.01 -6.51
N ASP A 134 -14.92 -27.59 -5.26
CA ASP A 134 -14.54 -28.36 -4.07
C ASP A 134 -15.36 -29.65 -3.97
N LEU A 135 -16.69 -29.60 -4.21
CA LEU A 135 -17.55 -30.78 -4.29
C LEU A 135 -17.16 -31.76 -5.41
N ILE A 136 -16.66 -31.28 -6.55
CA ILE A 136 -16.17 -32.13 -7.65
C ILE A 136 -14.83 -32.76 -7.27
N SER A 137 -13.91 -31.98 -6.67
CA SER A 137 -12.61 -32.46 -6.20
C SER A 137 -12.76 -33.53 -5.12
N ASP A 138 -13.63 -33.31 -4.14
CA ASP A 138 -13.91 -34.27 -3.08
C ASP A 138 -14.55 -35.55 -3.62
N LYS A 139 -15.49 -35.45 -4.57
CA LYS A 139 -16.09 -36.62 -5.24
C LYS A 139 -15.12 -37.40 -6.12
N LEU A 140 -14.08 -36.76 -6.67
CA LEU A 140 -12.99 -37.47 -7.38
C LEU A 140 -11.98 -38.10 -6.42
N SER A 141 -11.79 -37.51 -5.24
CA SER A 141 -10.84 -37.98 -4.21
C SER A 141 -11.42 -39.07 -3.30
N SER A 142 -12.75 -39.16 -3.16
CA SER A 142 -13.40 -40.10 -2.26
C SER A 142 -13.36 -41.54 -2.80
N LYS A 143 -12.27 -42.27 -2.51
CA LYS A 143 -12.35 -43.70 -2.18
C LYS A 143 -12.68 -43.85 -0.69
N GLU A 144 -13.77 -43.25 -0.23
CA GLU A 144 -14.31 -43.56 1.10
C GLU A 144 -15.52 -44.47 0.91
N HIS A 145 -15.30 -45.77 1.05
CA HIS A 145 -16.34 -46.80 0.90
C HIS A 145 -17.27 -46.92 2.11
N VAL A 146 -17.08 -46.10 3.16
CA VAL A 146 -17.91 -46.11 4.38
C VAL A 146 -17.94 -44.70 4.97
N ASP A 147 -19.13 -44.22 5.34
CA ASP A 147 -19.40 -42.95 6.01
C ASP A 147 -18.80 -42.95 7.44
N PRO A 148 -17.77 -42.13 7.75
CA PRO A 148 -17.08 -42.14 9.04
C PRO A 148 -17.90 -41.53 10.18
N PHE A 149 -19.10 -41.00 9.92
CA PHE A 149 -19.96 -40.37 10.91
C PHE A 149 -21.25 -41.17 11.20
N LYS A 150 -21.44 -42.33 10.57
CA LYS A 150 -22.49 -43.27 10.96
C LYS A 150 -21.96 -44.23 12.02
N GLY A 151 -22.28 -43.93 13.28
CA GLY A 151 -22.33 -44.91 14.35
C GLY A 151 -23.58 -45.77 14.27
#